data_AF-A0A518CXT1-F1
#
_entry.id   AF-A0A518CXT1-F1
#
_cell.length_a   1.000
_cell.length_b   1.000
_cell.length_c   1.000
_cell.angle_alpha   90.00
_cell.angle_beta   90.00
_cell.angle_gamma   90.00
#
_symmetry.space_group_name_H-M   'P 1'
#
loop_
_entity.id
_entity.type
_entity.pdbx_description
1 polymer ?
#
loop_
_entity_poly.entity_id
_entity_poly.type
_entity_poly.pdbx_seq_one_letter_code
_entity_poly.pdbx_strand_id
1 'polypeptide(L)'
;MLLRDRPSALASGLAAALLSACATVPSNLDLPAPTVVHDVRVEVTGVLRHGGIGGGVAGFRGVATNLGEETLSFCTVTFELLDPTGAKIGNAMATTQHLAPGVLWKFDAYNAGTIRTTLDRVTIADVQTDKSLFAGMSTNGGFDPSALRELKPGETTLAQAIDTLGAEPMAKNYGADGSITAVWSRTSMKSGKFQSKQATVLFDSNERMVRILSETSTGS
;
A
#
# COMPACT_ATOMS: atom_id res chain seq x y z
N MET A 1 -49.54 48.78 -14.72
CA MET A 1 -48.23 49.41 -14.94
C MET A 1 -47.36 49.07 -13.74
N LEU A 2 -46.34 48.22 -13.96
CA LEU A 2 -45.20 47.85 -13.09
C LEU A 2 -45.54 47.12 -11.77
N LEU A 3 -45.53 45.78 -11.68
CA LEU A 3 -44.43 44.78 -11.64
C LEU A 3 -43.51 44.85 -10.39
N ARG A 4 -43.22 43.64 -9.88
CA ARG A 4 -42.26 43.22 -8.83
C ARG A 4 -42.83 43.06 -7.42
N ASP A 5 -42.47 42.06 -6.62
CA ASP A 5 -41.84 40.74 -6.78
C ASP A 5 -41.98 40.09 -5.40
N ARG A 6 -42.29 38.80 -5.32
CA ARG A 6 -41.78 37.93 -4.25
C ARG A 6 -40.88 36.91 -4.93
N PRO A 7 -39.71 36.63 -4.35
CA PRO A 7 -39.59 35.30 -3.75
C PRO A 7 -38.85 35.25 -2.41
N SER A 8 -39.14 34.14 -1.75
CA SER A 8 -38.69 33.61 -0.47
C SER A 8 -37.18 33.33 -0.37
N ALA A 9 -36.78 32.95 0.85
CA ALA A 9 -35.53 32.30 1.29
C ALA A 9 -34.46 33.22 1.90
N LEU A 10 -34.61 33.50 3.20
CA LEU A 10 -33.48 33.74 4.10
C LEU A 10 -32.76 32.40 4.31
N ALA A 11 -31.73 32.13 3.52
CA ALA A 11 -30.74 31.11 3.84
C ALA A 11 -29.68 31.75 4.75
N SER A 12 -29.67 31.36 6.03
CA SER A 12 -28.65 31.73 7.00
C SER A 12 -27.28 31.23 6.55
N GLY A 13 -26.49 32.12 5.96
CA GLY A 13 -25.07 31.91 5.74
C GLY A 13 -24.30 32.14 7.02
N LEU A 14 -23.86 31.06 7.68
CA LEU A 14 -22.84 31.12 8.74
C LEU A 14 -21.64 30.30 8.26
N ALA A 15 -20.86 30.91 7.36
CA ALA A 15 -19.54 30.41 7.01
C ALA A 15 -18.59 30.78 8.16
N ALA A 16 -18.46 29.88 9.13
CA ALA A 16 -17.40 29.96 10.12
C ALA A 16 -16.07 29.72 9.41
N ALA A 17 -15.33 30.79 9.15
CA ALA A 17 -13.95 30.74 8.74
C ALA A 17 -13.14 30.04 9.85
N LEU A 18 -12.75 28.79 9.62
CA LEU A 18 -11.73 28.11 10.42
C LEU A 18 -10.39 28.79 10.14
N LEU A 19 -10.09 29.82 10.93
CA LEU A 19 -8.75 30.32 11.13
C LEU A 19 -7.91 29.17 11.70
N SER A 20 -7.23 28.44 10.81
CA SER A 20 -6.19 27.48 11.20
C SER A 20 -5.02 28.29 11.75
N ALA A 21 -5.07 28.56 13.05
CA ALA A 21 -3.92 29.04 13.79
C ALA A 21 -2.82 27.98 13.63
N CYS A 22 -1.67 28.40 13.11
CA CYS A 22 -0.45 27.60 13.11
C CYS A 22 -0.03 27.48 14.58
N ALA A 23 -0.52 26.45 15.28
CA ALA A 23 -0.21 26.24 16.67
C ALA A 23 1.23 25.72 16.78
N THR A 24 2.06 26.44 17.54
CA THR A 24 3.44 26.09 17.87
C THR A 24 3.51 24.65 18.38
N VAL A 25 4.37 23.84 17.76
CA VAL A 25 4.71 22.48 18.23
C VAL A 25 5.09 22.59 19.72
N PRO A 26 4.54 21.76 20.63
CA PRO A 26 5.03 21.75 22.02
C PRO A 26 6.55 21.56 21.97
N SER A 27 7.29 22.44 22.64
CA SER A 27 8.75 22.58 22.51
C SER A 27 9.57 21.31 22.79
N ASN A 28 8.93 20.24 23.27
CA ASN A 28 9.57 19.01 23.71
C ASN A 28 9.14 17.78 22.88
N LEU A 29 8.28 17.92 21.87
CA LEU A 29 7.93 16.78 21.00
C LEU A 29 8.99 16.64 19.91
N ASP A 30 9.70 15.51 19.93
CA ASP A 30 10.69 15.17 18.90
C ASP A 30 9.97 14.72 17.62
N LEU A 31 10.03 15.56 16.58
CA LEU A 31 9.49 15.27 15.26
C LEU A 31 10.57 14.67 14.37
N PRO A 32 10.24 13.70 13.51
CA PRO A 32 11.24 13.07 12.66
C PRO A 32 11.77 14.09 11.64
N ALA A 33 13.07 14.03 11.37
CA ALA A 33 13.68 14.77 10.28
C ALA A 33 13.05 14.37 8.93
N PRO A 34 13.05 15.26 7.92
CA PRO A 34 12.61 14.90 6.58
C PRO A 34 13.35 13.66 6.09
N THR A 35 12.61 12.64 5.67
CA THR A 35 13.16 11.33 5.33
C THR A 35 12.64 10.87 3.98
N VAL A 36 13.46 10.16 3.21
CA VAL A 36 13.06 9.53 1.94
C VAL A 36 12.90 8.03 2.16
N VAL A 37 11.73 7.49 1.85
CA VAL A 37 11.41 6.06 1.95
C VAL A 37 10.70 5.65 0.67
N HIS A 38 11.22 4.64 -0.04
CA HIS A 38 10.66 4.14 -1.30
C HIS A 38 10.33 5.25 -2.32
N ASP A 39 11.30 6.14 -2.56
CA ASP A 39 11.19 7.31 -3.43
C ASP A 39 10.13 8.34 -2.98
N VAL A 40 9.62 8.27 -1.75
CA VAL A 40 8.72 9.27 -1.19
C VAL A 40 9.44 10.05 -0.11
N ARG A 41 9.61 11.36 -0.33
CA ARG A 41 10.10 12.27 0.72
C ARG A 41 8.95 12.68 1.62
N VAL A 42 9.04 12.38 2.91
CA VAL A 42 8.06 12.74 3.93
C VAL A 42 8.66 13.76 4.89
N GLU A 43 7.89 14.79 5.21
CA GLU A 43 8.25 15.84 6.17
C GLU A 43 7.05 16.18 7.06
N VAL A 44 7.26 16.12 8.38
CA VAL A 44 6.23 16.48 9.36
C VAL A 44 6.35 17.96 9.67
N THR A 45 5.29 18.71 9.40
CA THR A 45 5.27 20.17 9.50
C THR A 45 4.45 20.67 10.69
N GLY A 46 3.71 19.80 11.38
CA GLY A 46 2.92 20.23 12.54
C GLY A 46 2.20 19.09 13.28
N VAL A 47 1.59 19.46 14.40
CA VAL A 47 0.85 18.56 15.30
C VAL A 47 -0.62 18.94 15.31
N LEU A 48 -1.50 17.96 15.15
CA LEU A 48 -2.94 18.12 15.27
C LEU A 48 -3.34 17.81 16.72
N ARG A 49 -4.25 18.59 17.30
CA ARG A 49 -4.72 18.42 18.68
C ARG A 49 -6.23 18.25 18.72
N HIS A 50 -6.73 17.45 19.67
CA HIS A 50 -8.16 17.40 19.97
C HIS A 50 -8.60 18.70 20.66
N GLY A 51 -9.73 19.25 20.25
CA GLY A 51 -10.35 20.39 20.95
C GLY A 51 -11.00 19.94 22.27
N GLY A 52 -10.76 20.69 23.36
CA GLY A 52 -11.36 20.44 24.68
C GLY A 52 -10.39 20.62 25.85
N ILE A 53 -10.92 20.62 27.09
CA ILE A 53 -10.13 20.69 28.32
C ILE A 53 -9.37 19.35 28.48
N GLY A 54 -8.04 19.41 28.44
CA GLY A 54 -7.16 18.23 28.43
C GLY A 54 -6.65 17.79 27.05
N GLY A 55 -6.76 18.66 26.02
CA GLY A 55 -6.44 18.36 24.63
C GLY A 55 -5.12 17.60 24.37
N GLY A 56 -5.25 16.33 24.00
CA GLY A 56 -4.15 15.46 23.56
C GLY A 56 -3.82 15.62 22.07
N VAL A 57 -2.76 14.93 21.64
CA VAL A 57 -2.36 14.86 20.22
C VAL A 57 -3.35 13.99 19.45
N ALA A 58 -4.01 14.57 18.45
CA ALA A 58 -4.95 13.89 17.55
C ALA A 58 -4.24 13.32 16.31
N GLY A 59 -3.05 13.83 15.99
CA GLY A 59 -2.35 13.44 14.78
C GLY A 59 -1.25 14.42 14.38
N PHE A 60 -0.84 14.36 13.13
CA PHE A 60 0.24 15.16 12.56
C PHE A 60 -0.13 15.71 11.20
N ARG A 61 0.40 16.89 10.89
CA ARG A 61 0.33 17.49 9.57
C ARG A 61 1.69 17.37 8.90
N GLY A 62 1.71 17.08 7.61
CA GLY A 62 2.95 17.03 6.87
C GLY A 62 2.78 17.15 5.37
N VAL A 63 3.89 16.94 4.68
CA VAL A 63 3.97 16.90 3.22
C VAL A 63 4.71 15.64 2.79
N ALA A 64 4.21 15.01 1.73
CA ALA A 64 4.86 13.89 1.07
C ALA A 64 5.05 14.22 -0.41
N THR A 65 6.21 13.92 -0.98
CA THR A 65 6.53 14.15 -2.40
C THR A 65 7.00 12.86 -3.03
N ASN A 66 6.38 12.47 -4.13
CA ASN A 66 6.86 11.35 -4.96
C ASN A 66 8.09 11.82 -5.75
N LEU A 67 9.26 11.29 -5.44
CA LEU A 67 10.52 11.53 -6.13
C LEU A 67 10.78 10.52 -7.25
N GLY A 68 9.95 9.49 -7.38
CA GLY A 68 10.04 8.49 -8.44
C GLY A 68 9.53 9.00 -9.78
N GLU A 69 9.76 8.21 -10.83
CA GLU A 69 9.40 8.55 -12.21
C GLU A 69 7.96 8.16 -12.61
N GLU A 70 7.29 7.36 -11.77
CA GLU A 70 5.94 6.84 -12.03
C GLU A 70 4.92 7.38 -11.03
N THR A 71 3.67 7.53 -11.47
CA THR A 71 2.55 7.86 -10.57
C THR A 71 2.28 6.70 -9.63
N LEU A 72 2.28 6.98 -8.33
CA LEU A 72 1.91 5.99 -7.32
C LEU A 72 0.39 5.84 -7.32
N SER A 73 -0.10 4.62 -7.58
CA SER A 73 -1.54 4.33 -7.52
C SER A 73 -2.10 4.52 -6.11
N PHE A 74 -1.29 4.23 -5.09
CA PHE A 74 -1.58 4.60 -3.70
C PHE A 74 -0.28 4.93 -2.95
N CYS A 75 -0.40 5.74 -1.90
CA CYS A 75 0.67 6.02 -0.96
C CYS A 75 0.07 6.17 0.44
N THR A 76 0.55 5.40 1.41
CA THR A 76 0.18 5.48 2.82
C THR A 76 1.41 5.79 3.65
N VAL A 77 1.32 6.82 4.49
CA VAL A 77 2.36 7.16 5.46
C VAL A 77 1.85 6.81 6.85
N THR A 78 2.62 5.98 7.57
CA THR A 78 2.31 5.57 8.94
C THR A 78 3.35 6.12 9.90
N PHE A 79 2.88 6.71 10.98
CA PHE A 79 3.71 7.21 12.07
C PHE A 79 3.52 6.35 13.32
N GLU A 80 4.63 6.10 14.02
CA GLU A 80 4.62 5.54 15.36
C GLU A 80 4.74 6.66 16.40
N LEU A 81 3.95 6.50 17.46
CA LEU A 81 3.88 7.45 18.55
C LEU A 81 4.46 6.79 19.79
N LEU A 82 5.50 7.39 20.36
CA LEU A 82 6.30 6.82 21.44
C LEU A 82 6.21 7.67 22.71
N ASP A 83 6.13 7.00 23.86
CA ASP A 83 6.24 7.64 25.17
C ASP A 83 7.72 7.91 25.57
N PRO A 84 7.99 8.59 26.70
CA PRO A 84 9.36 8.87 27.14
C PRO A 84 10.24 7.63 27.40
N THR A 85 9.63 6.46 27.61
CA THR A 85 10.36 5.20 27.78
C THR A 85 10.74 4.57 26.43
N GLY A 86 10.21 5.11 25.32
CA GLY A 86 10.32 4.56 23.98
C GLY A 86 9.23 3.52 23.66
N ALA A 87 8.26 3.31 24.55
CA ALA A 87 7.18 2.38 24.30
C ALA A 87 6.17 2.96 23.30
N LYS A 88 5.71 2.11 22.38
CA LYS A 88 4.69 2.48 21.40
C LYS A 88 3.33 2.65 22.08
N ILE A 89 2.74 3.83 21.91
CA ILE A 89 1.45 4.22 22.50
C ILE A 89 0.36 4.48 21.45
N GLY A 90 0.69 4.45 20.15
CA GLY A 90 -0.29 4.58 19.09
C GLY A 90 0.31 4.63 17.69
N ASN A 91 -0.56 4.77 16.70
CA ASN A 91 -0.20 5.05 15.30
C ASN A 91 -1.00 6.24 14.79
N ALA A 92 -0.44 7.00 13.85
CA ALA A 92 -1.19 7.95 13.03
C ALA A 92 -0.95 7.64 11.56
N MET A 93 -1.99 7.76 10.73
CA MET A 93 -1.91 7.37 9.32
C MET A 93 -2.59 8.37 8.41
N ALA A 94 -2.01 8.56 7.23
CA ALA A 94 -2.65 9.24 6.11
C ALA A 94 -2.45 8.43 4.82
N THR A 95 -3.44 8.49 3.93
CA THR A 95 -3.40 7.79 2.63
C THR A 95 -3.83 8.74 1.51
N THR A 96 -3.21 8.57 0.34
CA THR A 96 -3.62 9.21 -0.91
C THR A 96 -3.57 8.21 -2.06
N GLN A 97 -4.20 8.59 -3.17
CA GLN A 97 -4.19 7.87 -4.44
C GLN A 97 -3.67 8.78 -5.54
N HIS A 98 -3.07 8.17 -6.58
CA HIS A 98 -2.61 8.87 -7.78
C HIS A 98 -1.60 10.00 -7.52
N LEU A 99 -0.60 9.74 -6.66
CA LEU A 99 0.45 10.73 -6.39
C LEU A 99 1.47 10.74 -7.54
N ALA A 100 1.32 11.69 -8.45
CA ALA A 100 2.18 11.83 -9.62
C ALA A 100 3.63 12.25 -9.26
N PRO A 101 4.62 11.96 -10.13
CA PRO A 101 6.01 12.39 -9.96
C PRO A 101 6.14 13.90 -9.67
N GLY A 102 6.95 14.24 -8.67
CA GLY A 102 7.21 15.62 -8.25
C GLY A 102 6.05 16.33 -7.55
N VAL A 103 4.87 15.71 -7.45
CA VAL A 103 3.71 16.33 -6.80
C VAL A 103 3.84 16.24 -5.28
N LEU A 104 3.60 17.38 -4.63
CA LEU A 104 3.52 17.49 -3.19
C LEU A 104 2.09 17.25 -2.71
N TRP A 105 1.92 16.25 -1.87
CA TRP A 105 0.68 15.95 -1.16
C TRP A 105 0.76 16.45 0.28
N LYS A 106 -0.12 17.39 0.64
CA LYS A 106 -0.31 17.83 2.02
C LYS A 106 -1.26 16.85 2.72
N PHE A 107 -0.88 16.35 3.88
CA PHE A 107 -1.68 15.38 4.62
C PHE A 107 -1.91 15.79 6.07
N ASP A 108 -3.04 15.33 6.60
CA ASP A 108 -3.34 15.26 8.01
C ASP A 108 -3.45 13.77 8.37
N ALA A 109 -2.50 13.26 9.15
CA ALA A 109 -2.44 11.88 9.61
C ALA A 109 -3.05 11.77 11.00
N TYR A 110 -4.13 11.01 11.13
CA TYR A 110 -4.89 10.92 12.38
C TYR A 110 -4.58 9.64 13.13
N ASN A 111 -4.57 9.73 14.45
CA ASN A 111 -4.59 8.56 15.32
C ASN A 111 -6.03 8.06 15.47
N ALA A 112 -6.22 6.74 15.40
CA ALA A 112 -7.52 6.09 15.60
C ALA A 112 -8.05 6.21 17.05
N GLY A 113 -7.21 6.56 18.02
CA GLY A 113 -7.59 6.69 19.43
C GLY A 113 -7.06 7.95 20.11
N THR A 114 -7.66 8.30 21.25
CA THR A 114 -7.18 9.38 22.11
C THR A 114 -5.98 8.90 22.93
N ILE A 115 -4.82 9.52 22.72
CA ILE A 115 -3.64 9.29 23.54
C ILE A 115 -3.82 10.02 24.87
N ARG A 116 -3.86 9.27 25.97
CA ARG A 116 -3.99 9.81 27.33
C ARG A 116 -2.67 9.78 28.11
N THR A 117 -1.63 9.23 27.51
CA THR A 117 -0.26 9.17 28.02
C THR A 117 0.58 10.30 27.43
N THR A 118 1.73 10.58 28.04
CA THR A 118 2.67 11.56 27.49
C THR A 118 3.25 11.04 26.18
N LEU A 119 3.11 11.82 25.11
CA LEU A 119 3.82 11.63 23.85
C LEU A 119 5.16 12.38 23.91
N ASP A 120 6.25 11.68 23.61
CA ASP A 120 7.62 12.23 23.63
C ASP A 120 8.21 12.34 22.21
N ARG A 121 7.93 11.34 21.37
CA ARG A 121 8.58 11.21 20.06
C ARG A 121 7.66 10.61 19.01
N VAL A 122 7.89 11.02 17.77
CA VAL A 122 7.21 10.52 16.58
C VAL A 122 8.25 9.98 15.61
N THR A 123 7.98 8.82 15.03
CA THR A 123 8.83 8.24 13.98
C THR A 123 7.99 7.92 12.75
N ILE A 124 8.58 8.02 11.56
CA ILE A 124 7.98 7.47 10.35
C ILE A 124 8.21 5.95 10.43
N ALA A 125 7.13 5.21 10.66
CA ALA A 125 7.18 3.78 10.83
C ALA A 125 7.22 3.05 9.48
N ASP A 126 6.43 3.53 8.52
CA ASP A 126 6.33 2.91 7.20
C ASP A 126 5.82 3.92 6.16
N VAL A 127 6.26 3.72 4.92
CA VAL A 127 5.70 4.37 3.73
C VAL A 127 5.33 3.29 2.73
N GLN A 128 4.06 2.94 2.68
CA GLN A 128 3.56 1.93 1.76
C GLN A 128 3.20 2.57 0.45
N THR A 129 3.83 2.10 -0.61
CA THR A 129 3.51 2.42 -2.00
C THR A 129 3.13 1.15 -2.71
N ASP A 130 2.55 1.29 -3.90
CA ASP A 130 2.40 0.17 -4.81
C ASP A 130 3.73 -0.57 -4.97
N LYS A 131 4.83 0.14 -5.25
CA LYS A 131 6.18 -0.46 -5.34
C LYS A 131 6.61 -1.24 -4.10
N SER A 132 6.39 -0.73 -2.88
CA SER A 132 6.83 -1.41 -1.65
C SER A 132 6.02 -2.66 -1.31
N LEU A 133 4.73 -2.72 -1.69
CA LEU A 133 3.97 -3.97 -1.62
C LEU A 133 4.56 -5.06 -2.53
N PHE A 134 5.16 -4.70 -3.67
CA PHE A 134 5.79 -5.70 -4.56
C PHE A 134 7.23 -6.02 -4.21
N ALA A 135 7.98 -5.10 -3.59
CA ALA A 135 9.32 -5.38 -3.10
C ALA A 135 9.32 -6.58 -2.11
N GLY A 136 8.24 -6.73 -1.34
CA GLY A 136 8.00 -7.90 -0.48
C GLY A 136 7.37 -9.11 -1.18
N MET A 137 6.81 -8.97 -2.40
CA MET A 137 6.23 -10.06 -3.19
C MET A 137 7.22 -10.69 -4.20
N SER A 138 8.50 -10.32 -4.17
CA SER A 138 9.53 -11.07 -4.88
C SER A 138 9.98 -12.27 -4.05
N THR A 139 9.09 -13.23 -3.85
CA THR A 139 9.47 -14.57 -3.37
C THR A 139 9.29 -15.55 -4.52
N ASN A 140 10.44 -15.92 -5.10
CA ASN A 140 10.67 -16.78 -6.26
C ASN A 140 10.47 -16.05 -7.60
N GLY A 141 11.58 -15.85 -8.31
CA GLY A 141 11.64 -15.25 -9.64
C GLY A 141 10.46 -15.72 -10.47
N GLY A 142 9.56 -14.79 -10.80
CA GLY A 142 8.25 -15.11 -11.34
C GLY A 142 8.40 -15.99 -12.57
N PHE A 143 7.77 -17.17 -12.53
CA PHE A 143 7.85 -18.15 -13.61
C PHE A 143 7.60 -17.50 -14.98
N ASP A 144 8.22 -18.03 -16.03
CA ASP A 144 7.98 -17.56 -17.39
C ASP A 144 6.68 -18.18 -17.94
N PRO A 145 5.57 -17.42 -18.02
CA PRO A 145 4.33 -17.93 -18.59
C PRO A 145 4.46 -18.21 -20.09
N SER A 146 5.41 -17.58 -20.79
CA SER A 146 5.64 -17.83 -22.20
C SER A 146 6.34 -19.17 -22.46
N ALA A 147 7.03 -19.72 -21.47
CA ALA A 147 7.70 -21.02 -21.53
C ALA A 147 6.74 -22.21 -21.27
N LEU A 148 5.50 -21.97 -20.81
CA LEU A 148 4.49 -23.03 -20.64
C LEU A 148 4.25 -23.85 -21.91
N ARG A 149 4.32 -23.19 -23.07
CA ARG A 149 4.15 -23.83 -24.39
C ARG A 149 5.28 -24.80 -24.75
N GLU A 150 6.39 -24.75 -24.02
CA GLU A 150 7.56 -25.61 -24.23
C GLU A 150 7.43 -26.92 -23.45
N LEU A 151 6.49 -26.99 -22.50
CA LEU A 151 6.18 -28.20 -21.75
C LEU A 151 5.39 -29.17 -22.64
N LYS A 152 5.82 -30.43 -22.64
CA LYS A 152 5.28 -31.49 -23.50
C LYS A 152 4.66 -32.61 -22.68
N PRO A 153 3.36 -32.92 -22.88
CA PRO A 153 2.71 -34.08 -22.29
C PRO A 153 3.48 -35.39 -22.53
N GLY A 154 3.64 -36.19 -21.49
CA GLY A 154 4.37 -37.47 -21.49
C GLY A 154 5.90 -37.35 -21.51
N GLU A 155 6.46 -36.23 -21.97
CA GLU A 155 7.90 -36.02 -22.08
C GLU A 155 8.48 -35.25 -20.90
N THR A 156 7.90 -34.08 -20.59
CA THR A 156 8.43 -33.14 -19.61
C THR A 156 8.21 -33.65 -18.19
N THR A 157 9.28 -33.73 -17.40
CA THR A 157 9.18 -34.04 -15.96
C THR A 157 8.92 -32.79 -15.12
N LEU A 158 8.48 -32.96 -13.86
CA LEU A 158 8.30 -31.84 -12.93
C LEU A 158 9.59 -31.02 -12.75
N ALA A 159 10.74 -31.69 -12.61
CA ALA A 159 12.04 -31.02 -12.52
C ALA A 159 12.36 -30.20 -13.77
N GLN A 160 12.14 -30.76 -14.97
CA GLN A 160 12.33 -30.04 -16.22
C GLN A 160 11.36 -28.86 -16.36
N ALA A 161 10.13 -28.99 -15.86
CA ALA A 161 9.17 -27.89 -15.85
C ALA A 161 9.64 -26.75 -14.93
N ILE A 162 10.21 -27.06 -13.75
CA ILE A 162 10.79 -26.05 -12.85
C ILE A 162 11.93 -25.29 -13.55
N ASP A 163 12.82 -26.01 -14.22
CA ASP A 163 13.93 -25.41 -14.97
C ASP A 163 13.44 -24.56 -16.15
N THR A 164 12.51 -25.11 -16.94
CA THR A 164 11.96 -24.46 -18.14
C THR A 164 11.18 -23.20 -17.79
N LEU A 165 10.39 -23.25 -16.70
CA LEU A 165 9.62 -22.11 -16.21
C LEU A 165 10.46 -21.15 -15.37
N GLY A 166 11.70 -21.50 -15.06
CA GLY A 166 12.64 -20.68 -14.29
C GLY A 166 12.24 -20.46 -12.83
N ALA A 167 11.34 -21.29 -12.29
CA ALA A 167 10.80 -21.11 -10.94
C ALA A 167 10.24 -22.40 -10.34
N GLU A 168 10.39 -22.58 -9.03
CA GLU A 168 9.61 -23.57 -8.27
C GLU A 168 8.11 -23.19 -8.25
N PRO A 169 7.19 -24.17 -8.31
CA PRO A 169 5.78 -23.89 -8.12
C PRO A 169 5.52 -23.39 -6.70
N MET A 170 4.60 -22.44 -6.60
CA MET A 170 4.12 -21.88 -5.34
C MET A 170 3.38 -22.92 -4.48
N ALA A 171 2.79 -23.93 -5.11
CA ALA A 171 2.15 -25.05 -4.42
C ALA A 171 2.27 -26.35 -5.22
N LYS A 172 2.45 -27.48 -4.52
CA LYS A 172 2.36 -28.85 -5.05
C LYS A 172 1.29 -29.59 -4.25
N ASN A 173 0.24 -30.04 -4.92
CA ASN A 173 -0.83 -30.84 -4.32
C ASN A 173 -0.72 -32.28 -4.84
N TYR A 174 -0.76 -33.26 -3.93
CA TYR A 174 -0.62 -34.67 -4.28
C TYR A 174 -1.99 -35.35 -4.27
N GLY A 175 -2.34 -35.98 -5.38
CA GLY A 175 -3.55 -36.79 -5.53
C GLY A 175 -3.38 -38.17 -4.86
N ALA A 176 -4.51 -38.80 -4.51
CA ALA A 176 -4.52 -40.15 -3.94
C ALA A 176 -4.01 -41.22 -4.92
N ASP A 177 -4.03 -40.93 -6.22
CA ASP A 177 -3.48 -41.75 -7.31
C ASP A 177 -1.98 -41.50 -7.55
N GLY A 178 -1.34 -40.69 -6.72
CA GLY A 178 0.07 -40.29 -6.86
C GLY A 178 0.29 -39.15 -7.86
N SER A 179 -0.75 -38.63 -8.51
CA SER A 179 -0.62 -37.46 -9.40
C SER A 179 -0.18 -36.21 -8.62
N ILE A 180 0.46 -35.28 -9.31
CA ILE A 180 0.91 -34.02 -8.73
C ILE A 180 0.28 -32.87 -9.50
N THR A 181 -0.41 -31.98 -8.80
CA THR A 181 -0.85 -30.70 -9.36
C THR A 181 0.08 -29.61 -8.85
N ALA A 182 0.85 -29.02 -9.75
CA ALA A 182 1.78 -27.94 -9.42
C ALA A 182 1.24 -26.60 -9.94
N VAL A 183 1.32 -25.57 -9.08
CA VAL A 183 0.76 -24.24 -9.34
C VAL A 183 1.88 -23.22 -9.38
N TRP A 184 2.02 -22.52 -10.50
CA TRP A 184 2.88 -21.35 -10.64
C TRP A 184 2.03 -20.09 -10.66
N SER A 185 2.51 -19.04 -10.02
CA SER A 185 1.87 -17.73 -10.01
C SER A 185 2.92 -16.63 -10.15
N ARG A 186 2.59 -15.60 -10.92
CA ARG A 186 3.39 -14.41 -11.11
C ARG A 186 2.48 -13.21 -11.06
N THR A 187 2.68 -12.39 -10.03
CA THR A 187 2.07 -11.07 -9.93
C THR A 187 3.07 -10.03 -10.41
N SER A 188 2.61 -9.07 -11.19
CA SER A 188 3.40 -7.94 -11.70
C SER A 188 2.54 -6.69 -11.79
N MET A 189 3.17 -5.52 -11.80
CA MET A 189 2.52 -4.29 -12.26
C MET A 189 2.94 -3.97 -13.68
N LYS A 190 1.98 -3.53 -14.48
CA LYS A 190 2.25 -2.94 -15.79
C LYS A 190 1.40 -1.68 -15.92
N SER A 191 2.04 -0.53 -16.06
CA SER A 191 1.36 0.77 -16.22
C SER A 191 0.36 1.08 -15.10
N GLY A 192 0.76 0.88 -13.83
CA GLY A 192 -0.06 1.16 -12.64
C GLY A 192 -1.22 0.18 -12.41
N LYS A 193 -1.33 -0.88 -13.22
CA LYS A 193 -2.35 -1.93 -13.11
C LYS A 193 -1.74 -3.24 -12.63
N PHE A 194 -2.44 -3.91 -11.72
CA PHE A 194 -2.08 -5.25 -11.29
C PHE A 194 -2.34 -6.24 -12.41
N GLN A 195 -1.37 -7.11 -12.66
CA GLN A 195 -1.52 -8.27 -13.52
C GLN A 195 -1.05 -9.50 -12.76
N SER A 196 -1.92 -10.49 -12.61
CA SER A 196 -1.59 -11.81 -12.08
C SER A 196 -1.73 -12.84 -13.19
N LYS A 197 -0.70 -13.66 -13.36
CA LYS A 197 -0.71 -14.83 -14.22
C LYS A 197 -0.54 -16.07 -13.36
N GLN A 198 -1.41 -17.05 -13.56
CA GLN A 198 -1.35 -18.32 -12.85
C GLN A 198 -1.43 -19.47 -13.85
N ALA A 199 -0.64 -20.51 -13.62
CA ALA A 199 -0.69 -21.74 -14.37
C ALA A 199 -0.74 -22.94 -13.44
N THR A 200 -1.60 -23.90 -13.75
CA THR A 200 -1.70 -25.17 -13.03
C THR A 200 -1.38 -26.29 -13.99
N VAL A 201 -0.39 -27.11 -13.66
CA VAL A 201 0.04 -28.24 -14.49
C VAL A 201 -0.15 -29.54 -13.71
N LEU A 202 -0.75 -30.53 -14.38
CA LEU A 202 -0.93 -31.87 -13.85
C LEU A 202 0.24 -32.76 -14.29
N PHE A 203 0.81 -33.48 -13.35
CA PHE A 203 1.81 -34.52 -13.56
C PHE A 203 1.26 -35.86 -13.06
N ASP A 204 1.66 -36.95 -13.70
CA ASP A 204 1.33 -38.30 -13.27
C ASP A 204 2.17 -38.75 -12.06
N SER A 205 1.97 -40.00 -11.62
CA SER A 205 2.71 -40.58 -10.50
C SER A 205 4.20 -40.82 -10.76
N ASN A 206 4.66 -40.67 -12.01
CA ASN A 206 6.07 -40.68 -12.39
C ASN A 206 6.61 -39.25 -12.61
N GLU A 207 5.88 -38.25 -12.13
CA GLU A 207 6.18 -36.83 -12.29
C GLU A 207 6.29 -36.36 -13.75
N ARG A 208 5.63 -37.06 -14.68
CA ARG A 208 5.57 -36.65 -16.09
C ARG A 208 4.34 -35.81 -16.34
N MET A 209 4.51 -34.72 -17.07
CA MET A 209 3.42 -33.81 -17.42
C MET A 209 2.32 -34.58 -18.14
N VAL A 210 1.09 -34.43 -17.68
CA VAL A 210 -0.10 -34.95 -18.35
C VAL A 210 -0.73 -33.83 -19.20
N ARG A 211 -0.96 -32.66 -18.60
CA ARG A 211 -1.57 -31.50 -19.27
C ARG A 211 -1.47 -30.24 -18.41
N ILE A 212 -1.69 -29.10 -19.05
CA ILE A 212 -2.02 -27.85 -18.36
C ILE A 212 -3.51 -27.90 -18.00
N LEU A 213 -3.85 -27.67 -16.73
CA LEU A 213 -5.23 -27.64 -16.24
C LEU A 213 -5.88 -26.27 -16.39
N SER A 214 -5.11 -25.20 -16.14
CA SER A 214 -5.61 -23.83 -16.21
C SER A 214 -4.49 -22.85 -16.47
N GLU A 215 -4.79 -21.83 -17.26
CA GLU A 215 -3.98 -20.62 -17.40
C GLU A 215 -4.90 -19.41 -17.20
N THR A 216 -4.66 -18.65 -16.14
CA THR A 216 -5.49 -17.49 -15.80
C THR A 216 -4.64 -16.24 -15.85
N SER A 217 -5.12 -15.22 -16.55
CA SER A 217 -4.56 -13.87 -16.52
C SER A 217 -5.61 -12.92 -15.97
N THR A 218 -5.37 -12.37 -14.79
CA THR A 218 -6.26 -11.39 -14.15
C THR A 218 -5.59 -10.03 -14.17
N GLY A 219 -6.26 -9.01 -14.70
CA GLY A 219 -5.81 -7.63 -14.68
C GLY A 219 -6.86 -6.71 -14.06
N SER A 220 -6.44 -5.76 -13.22
CA SER A 220 -7.27 -4.66 -12.70
C SER A 220 -7.27 -3.45 -13.64
#